data_AF-A0A034VV05-F1
#
_entry.id   AF-A0A034VV05-F1
#
_cell.length_a   1.000
_cell.length_b   1.000
_cell.length_c   1.000
_cell.angle_alpha   90.00
_cell.angle_beta   90.00
_cell.angle_gamma   90.00
#
_symmetry.space_group_name_H-M   'P 1'
#
loop_
_entity.id
_entity.type
_entity.pdbx_description
1 polymer ?
#
loop_
_entity_poly.entity_id
_entity_poly.type
_entity_poly.pdbx_seq_one_letter_code
_entity_poly.pdbx_strand_id
1 'polypeptide(L)'
;MSEVVENKETGKELVKLKLSAKFFLVLYFCWRKWFSPRELRARTVHLGRATTEKFPPNEIRNQKYNVITFLPLVLFEQFRFFLNLYFLLMALSQFIPDIRIGYPYTYWGPLSFV
;
A
#
# COMPACT_ATOMS: atom_id res chain seq x y z
N MET A 1 20.88 35.98 -24.78
CA MET A 1 20.52 35.85 -23.34
C MET A 1 19.35 34.88 -23.13
N SER A 2 18.36 34.86 -24.02
CA SER A 2 17.16 34.00 -23.94
C SER A 2 17.43 32.50 -24.17
N GLU A 3 18.37 32.12 -25.03
CA GLU A 3 18.71 30.71 -25.31
C GLU A 3 19.34 29.96 -24.11
N VAL A 4 20.04 30.69 -23.22
CA VAL A 4 20.68 30.08 -22.04
C VAL A 4 19.66 29.76 -20.95
N VAL A 5 18.55 30.50 -20.89
CA VAL A 5 17.46 30.27 -19.92
C VAL A 5 16.63 29.05 -20.34
N GLU A 6 16.34 28.91 -21.62
CA GLU A 6 15.58 27.78 -22.16
C GLU A 6 16.31 26.45 -22.00
N ASN A 7 17.63 26.41 -22.23
CA ASN A 7 18.44 25.19 -22.06
C ASN A 7 18.54 24.74 -20.57
N LYS A 8 18.44 25.68 -19.62
CA LYS A 8 18.35 25.36 -18.18
C LYS A 8 17.00 24.79 -17.78
N GLU A 9 15.91 25.25 -18.40
CA GLU A 9 14.56 24.70 -18.19
C GLU A 9 14.47 23.27 -18.75
N THR A 10 15.03 23.02 -19.96
CA THR A 10 15.07 21.67 -20.56
C THR A 10 15.85 20.69 -19.69
N GLY A 11 16.99 21.11 -19.12
CA GLY A 11 17.78 20.28 -18.21
C GLY A 11 17.05 19.90 -16.93
N LYS A 12 16.23 20.80 -16.37
CA LYS A 12 15.42 20.53 -15.16
C LYS A 12 14.28 19.55 -15.44
N GLU A 13 13.58 19.71 -16.55
CA GLU A 13 12.52 18.78 -16.97
C GLU A 13 13.10 17.38 -17.28
N LEU A 14 14.28 17.30 -17.88
CA LEU A 14 14.97 16.03 -18.13
C LEU A 14 15.38 15.32 -16.83
N VAL A 15 15.81 16.06 -15.81
CA VAL A 15 16.08 15.50 -14.47
C VAL A 15 14.80 15.04 -13.78
N LYS A 16 13.71 15.80 -13.89
CA LYS A 16 12.39 15.47 -13.33
C LYS A 16 11.78 14.23 -13.98
N LEU A 17 11.91 14.10 -15.31
CA LEU A 17 11.50 12.92 -16.07
C LEU A 17 12.32 11.69 -15.70
N LYS A 18 13.65 11.82 -15.54
CA LYS A 18 14.50 10.71 -15.07
C LYS A 18 14.18 10.31 -13.63
N LEU A 19 13.87 11.25 -12.75
CA LEU A 19 13.50 10.98 -11.36
C LEU A 19 12.15 10.25 -11.29
N SER A 20 11.16 10.71 -12.05
CA SER A 20 9.85 10.06 -12.18
C SER A 20 9.99 8.65 -12.77
N ALA A 21 10.75 8.48 -13.85
CA ALA A 21 10.99 7.16 -14.45
C ALA A 21 11.69 6.20 -13.47
N LYS A 22 12.69 6.66 -12.72
CA LYS A 22 13.35 5.86 -11.66
C LYS A 22 12.37 5.49 -10.55
N PHE A 23 11.48 6.39 -10.15
CA PHE A 23 10.45 6.13 -9.16
C PHE A 23 9.49 5.03 -9.61
N PHE A 24 8.99 5.10 -10.85
CA PHE A 24 8.15 4.06 -11.44
C PHE A 24 8.89 2.72 -11.59
N LEU A 25 10.17 2.74 -11.98
CA LEU A 25 10.99 1.53 -12.10
C LEU A 25 11.21 0.87 -10.73
N VAL A 26 11.47 1.65 -9.68
CA VAL A 26 11.62 1.15 -8.32
C VAL A 26 10.29 0.59 -7.79
N LEU A 27 9.17 1.28 -8.02
CA LEU A 27 7.84 0.79 -7.68
C LEU A 27 7.52 -0.52 -8.39
N TYR A 28 7.78 -0.59 -9.69
CA TYR A 28 7.58 -1.80 -10.49
C TYR A 28 8.47 -2.95 -9.99
N PHE A 29 9.74 -2.67 -9.66
CA PHE A 29 10.67 -3.68 -9.16
C PHE A 29 10.29 -4.16 -7.75
N CYS A 30 9.85 -3.24 -6.87
CA CYS A 30 9.30 -3.56 -5.56
C CYS A 30 8.05 -4.42 -5.68
N TRP A 31 7.11 -4.03 -6.53
CA TRP A 31 5.88 -4.77 -6.78
C TRP A 31 6.19 -6.18 -7.31
N ARG A 32 7.04 -6.30 -8.33
CA ARG A 32 7.44 -7.58 -8.92
C ARG A 32 8.11 -8.50 -7.91
N LYS A 33 8.96 -7.96 -7.05
CA LYS A 33 9.63 -8.74 -5.99
C LYS A 33 8.63 -9.22 -4.92
N TRP A 34 7.64 -8.41 -4.61
CA TRP A 34 6.60 -8.74 -3.63
C TRP A 34 5.62 -9.81 -4.14
N PHE A 35 5.35 -9.84 -5.45
CA PHE A 35 4.43 -10.78 -6.08
C PHE A 35 5.09 -12.05 -6.65
N SER A 36 6.36 -12.29 -6.34
CA SER A 36 7.06 -13.49 -6.84
C SER A 36 6.46 -14.75 -6.19
N PRO A 37 5.98 -15.73 -6.99
CA PRO A 37 5.44 -16.97 -6.45
C PRO A 37 6.53 -17.74 -5.68
N ARG A 38 6.13 -18.40 -4.59
CA ARG A 38 7.05 -19.25 -3.82
C ARG A 38 7.32 -20.53 -4.62
N GLU A 39 8.48 -20.64 -5.22
CA GLU A 39 8.94 -21.89 -5.84
C GLU A 39 9.24 -22.94 -4.76
N LEU A 40 8.60 -24.11 -4.87
CA LEU A 40 8.91 -25.26 -4.03
C LEU A 40 10.27 -25.83 -4.47
N ARG A 41 11.29 -25.65 -3.65
CA ARG A 41 12.65 -26.15 -3.91
C ARG A 41 12.91 -27.41 -3.10
N ALA A 42 13.57 -28.39 -3.73
CA ALA A 42 14.05 -29.57 -3.02
C ALA A 42 15.06 -29.13 -1.95
N ARG A 43 14.87 -29.57 -0.70
CA ARG A 43 15.78 -29.27 0.42
C ARG A 43 16.65 -30.48 0.72
N THR A 44 17.96 -30.27 0.87
CA THR A 44 18.89 -31.30 1.34
C THR A 44 19.20 -31.04 2.81
N VAL A 45 18.91 -32.01 3.68
CA VAL A 45 19.18 -31.90 5.12
C VAL A 45 20.39 -32.74 5.46
N HIS A 46 21.47 -32.11 5.92
CA HIS A 46 22.68 -32.82 6.35
C HIS A 46 22.55 -33.22 7.82
N LEU A 47 22.70 -34.51 8.12
CA LEU A 47 22.69 -35.02 9.49
C LEU A 47 24.08 -34.83 10.13
N GLY A 48 24.12 -34.36 11.38
CA GLY A 48 25.38 -34.17 12.12
C GLY A 48 26.21 -32.94 11.75
N ARG A 49 25.70 -32.06 10.87
CA ARG A 49 26.31 -30.75 10.56
C ARG A 49 25.32 -29.62 10.80
N ALA A 50 25.81 -28.46 11.23
CA ALA A 50 24.99 -27.26 11.36
C ALA A 50 24.49 -26.82 9.97
N THR A 51 23.19 -26.57 9.86
CA THR A 51 22.57 -26.07 8.63
C THR A 51 22.90 -24.60 8.43
N THR A 52 23.58 -24.25 7.34
CA THR A 52 23.87 -22.85 6.97
C THR A 52 22.62 -22.13 6.45
N GLU A 53 21.67 -22.87 5.89
CA GLU A 53 20.43 -22.32 5.33
C GLU A 53 19.39 -22.05 6.42
N LYS A 54 18.71 -20.90 6.31
CA LYS A 54 17.63 -20.51 7.21
C LYS A 54 16.31 -21.04 6.67
N PHE A 55 15.72 -21.98 7.39
CA PHE A 55 14.38 -22.49 7.12
C PHE A 55 13.33 -21.70 7.92
N PRO A 56 12.09 -21.61 7.41
CA PRO A 56 10.99 -21.06 8.20
C PRO A 56 10.83 -21.87 9.50
N PRO A 57 10.58 -21.21 10.64
CA PRO A 57 10.38 -21.89 11.92
C PRO A 57 9.13 -22.77 11.86
N ASN A 58 9.12 -23.84 12.65
CA ASN A 58 7.96 -24.72 12.81
C ASN A 58 6.91 -24.09 13.73
N GLU A 59 6.30 -22.99 13.28
CA GLU A 59 5.28 -22.24 14.00
C GLU A 59 3.93 -22.41 13.28
N ILE A 60 2.92 -22.93 13.97
CA ILE A 60 1.58 -23.09 13.44
C ILE A 60 0.81 -21.78 13.64
N ARG A 61 0.46 -21.11 12.54
CA ARG A 61 -0.34 -19.88 12.56
C ARG A 61 -1.76 -20.14 12.07
N ASN A 62 -2.70 -20.28 13.00
CA ASN A 62 -4.13 -20.45 12.71
C ASN A 62 -4.88 -19.11 12.52
N GLN A 63 -4.22 -17.98 12.74
CA GLN A 63 -4.81 -16.66 12.55
C GLN A 63 -4.90 -16.30 11.06
N LYS A 64 -6.08 -15.88 10.62
CA LYS A 64 -6.34 -15.47 9.23
C LYS A 64 -5.58 -14.18 8.85
N TYR A 65 -5.25 -13.34 9.83
CA TYR A 65 -4.59 -12.05 9.62
C TYR A 65 -3.32 -11.94 10.49
N ASN A 66 -2.32 -11.25 9.95
CA ASN A 66 -1.13 -10.81 10.69
C ASN A 66 -1.38 -9.38 11.19
N VAL A 67 -0.66 -8.90 12.22
CA VAL A 67 -0.81 -7.54 12.78
C VAL A 67 -0.79 -6.44 11.69
N ILE A 68 0.09 -6.60 10.68
CA ILE A 68 0.21 -5.66 9.57
C ILE A 68 -0.92 -5.81 8.55
N THR A 69 -1.36 -7.05 8.26
CA THR A 69 -2.41 -7.30 7.26
C THR A 69 -3.82 -7.18 7.85
N PHE A 70 -3.95 -7.16 9.17
CA PHE A 70 -5.21 -7.05 9.89
C PHE A 70 -5.94 -5.76 9.53
N LEU A 71 -5.30 -4.60 9.74
CA LEU A 71 -5.94 -3.31 9.50
C LEU A 71 -6.42 -3.13 8.05
N PRO A 72 -5.59 -3.30 7.01
CA PRO A 72 -6.03 -3.06 5.63
C PRO A 72 -7.07 -4.08 5.14
N LEU A 73 -6.93 -5.37 5.46
CA LEU A 73 -7.89 -6.38 5.00
C LEU A 73 -9.23 -6.27 5.74
N VAL A 74 -9.21 -6.06 7.06
CA VAL A 74 -10.44 -5.95 7.84
C VAL A 74 -11.23 -4.71 7.42
N LEU A 75 -10.57 -3.56 7.27
CA LEU A 75 -11.23 -2.35 6.77
C LEU A 75 -11.81 -2.57 5.37
N PHE A 76 -11.07 -3.22 4.46
CA PHE A 76 -11.58 -3.54 3.14
C PHE A 76 -12.82 -4.45 3.19
N GLU A 77 -12.80 -5.48 4.04
CA GLU A 77 -13.95 -6.37 4.23
C GLU A 77 -15.17 -5.62 4.80
N GLN A 78 -14.97 -4.68 5.73
CA GLN A 78 -16.03 -3.84 6.29
C GLN A 78 -16.59 -2.84 5.27
N PHE A 79 -15.75 -2.18 4.47
CA PHE A 79 -16.19 -1.20 3.47
C PHE A 79 -16.72 -1.80 2.18
N ARG A 80 -16.57 -3.11 1.98
CA ARG A 80 -17.22 -3.83 0.87
C ARG A 80 -18.75 -3.83 1.02
N PHE A 81 -19.28 -3.62 2.23
CA PHE A 81 -20.72 -3.47 2.44
C PHE A 81 -21.20 -2.08 2.01
N PHE A 82 -22.27 -2.05 1.19
CA PHE A 82 -22.79 -0.82 0.57
C PHE A 82 -23.11 0.29 1.57
N LEU A 83 -23.66 -0.05 2.74
CA LEU A 83 -24.00 0.94 3.78
C LEU A 83 -22.76 1.63 4.36
N ASN A 84 -21.69 0.87 4.62
CA ASN A 84 -20.45 1.42 5.18
C ASN A 84 -19.75 2.35 4.17
N LEU A 85 -19.78 1.98 2.89
CA LEU A 85 -19.29 2.84 1.81
C LEU A 85 -20.14 4.11 1.66
N TYR A 86 -21.47 4.00 1.76
CA TYR A 86 -22.37 5.16 1.72
C TYR A 86 -22.05 6.16 2.84
N PHE A 87 -21.91 5.70 4.09
CA PHE A 87 -21.54 6.57 5.21
C PHE A 87 -20.16 7.19 5.03
N LEU A 88 -19.18 6.44 4.50
CA LEU A 88 -17.86 6.96 4.17
C LEU A 88 -17.95 8.09 3.13
N LEU A 89 -18.66 7.88 2.02
CA LEU A 89 -18.82 8.91 0.98
C LEU A 89 -19.54 10.15 1.51
N MET A 90 -20.56 9.97 2.35
CA MET A 90 -21.26 11.06 3.02
C MET A 90 -20.38 11.83 4.00
N ALA A 91 -19.44 11.17 4.69
CA ALA A 91 -18.46 11.83 5.56
C ALA A 91 -17.38 12.56 4.74
N LEU A 92 -16.93 11.96 3.63
CA LEU A 92 -15.95 12.57 2.72
C LEU A 92 -16.51 13.82 2.01
N SER A 93 -17.79 13.83 1.66
CA SER A 93 -18.41 15.01 1.05
C SER A 93 -18.40 16.22 2.00
N GLN A 94 -18.39 15.98 3.32
CA GLN A 94 -18.23 17.05 4.31
C GLN A 94 -16.84 17.70 4.27
N PHE A 95 -15.86 17.23 3.50
CA PHE A 95 -14.63 18.00 3.31
C PHE A 95 -14.84 19.27 2.50
N ILE A 96 -15.85 19.31 1.62
CA ILE A 96 -16.17 20.49 0.81
C ILE A 96 -17.08 21.41 1.64
N PRO A 97 -16.63 22.61 2.03
CA PRO A 97 -17.41 23.50 2.90
C PRO A 97 -18.73 23.95 2.28
N ASP A 98 -18.82 24.05 0.96
CA ASP A 98 -20.02 24.56 0.26
C ASP A 98 -21.22 23.59 0.29
N ILE A 99 -20.99 22.31 0.60
CA ILE A 99 -22.02 21.25 0.64
C ILE A 99 -22.33 20.85 2.10
N ARG A 100 -21.69 21.49 3.09
CA ARG A 100 -21.89 21.16 4.51
C ARG A 100 -23.23 21.67 5.00
N ILE A 101 -24.10 20.75 5.37
CA ILE A 101 -25.44 21.06 5.93
C ILE A 101 -25.39 21.08 7.48
N GLY A 102 -24.38 20.46 8.08
CA GLY A 102 -24.22 20.37 9.54
C GLY A 102 -22.77 20.16 9.97
N TYR A 103 -22.58 19.78 11.24
CA TYR A 103 -21.25 19.53 11.77
C TYR A 103 -20.67 18.21 11.26
N PRO A 104 -19.36 18.14 10.94
CA PRO A 104 -18.78 16.92 10.37
C PRO A 104 -18.89 15.71 11.31
N TYR A 105 -18.80 15.91 12.63
CA TYR A 105 -18.80 14.81 13.61
C TYR A 105 -20.08 13.97 13.60
N THR A 106 -21.23 14.51 13.17
CA THR A 106 -22.49 13.75 13.11
C THR A 106 -22.45 12.68 12.02
N TYR A 107 -21.63 12.88 10.98
CA TYR A 107 -21.45 11.93 9.88
C TYR A 107 -20.35 10.90 10.18
N TRP A 108 -19.35 11.25 11.00
CA TRP A 108 -18.31 10.32 11.47
C TRP A 108 -18.80 9.39 12.58
N GLY A 109 -19.81 9.79 13.35
CA GLY A 109 -20.37 8.97 14.43
C GLY A 109 -20.83 7.58 13.99
N PRO A 110 -21.74 7.46 12.99
CA PRO A 110 -22.17 6.15 12.50
C PRO A 110 -21.02 5.31 11.94
N LEU A 111 -20.01 5.96 11.35
CA LEU A 111 -18.84 5.31 10.74
C LEU A 111 -17.87 4.74 11.79
N SER A 112 -17.77 5.33 12.97
CA SER A 112 -16.83 4.89 14.02
C SER A 112 -17.31 3.69 14.83
N PHE A 113 -18.61 3.37 14.76
CA PHE A 113 -19.19 2.17 15.38
C PHE A 113 -19.04 0.90 14.53
N VAL A 114 -18.64 1.02 13.26
CA VAL A 114 -18.51 -0.08 12.29
C VAL A 114 -17.06 -0.45 12.04
#